data_AF-A0A3A0B1N8-F1
#
_entry.id   AF-A0A3A0B1N8-F1
#
_cell.length_a   1.000
_cell.length_b   1.000
_cell.length_c   1.000
_cell.angle_alpha   90.00
_cell.angle_beta   90.00
_cell.angle_gamma   90.00
#
_symmetry.space_group_name_H-M   'P 1'
#
loop_
_entity.id
_entity.type
_entity.pdbx_description
1 polymer ?
#
loop_
_entity_poly.entity_id
_entity_poly.type
_entity_poly.pdbx_seq_one_letter_code
_entity_poly.pdbx_strand_id
1 'polypeptide(L)'
;MPRNASRIAVGAAAAVFIVVFVAVILVMAPGGSNPRPAATATTASVATPPSGQPDQAALIAQGKDLAAQLGCIACHSTDGSSVVGPTWKGLAGRQVELADGTTVTADSAYIRESIIDPDKQIVAGFQPGIMTGAVQNQLATINSGNNLDALVAYIESLK
;
A
#
# COMPACT_ATOMS: atom_id res chain seq x y z
N MET A 1 59.92 7.99 0.90
CA MET A 1 60.15 9.13 1.80
C MET A 1 58.85 9.43 2.55
N PRO A 2 58.87 9.39 3.90
CA PRO A 2 57.71 9.64 4.77
C PRO A 2 57.65 11.12 5.24
N ARG A 3 56.55 11.46 5.94
CA ARG A 3 56.18 12.67 6.74
C ARG A 3 54.84 13.23 6.23
N ASN A 4 53.80 13.53 7.00
CA ASN A 4 53.67 13.95 8.40
C ASN A 4 52.15 13.81 8.74
N ALA A 5 51.70 13.11 9.80
CA ALA A 5 51.27 13.68 11.10
C ALA A 5 50.91 15.19 11.05
N SER A 6 49.88 15.75 11.67
CA SER A 6 49.16 15.43 12.90
C SER A 6 48.13 16.57 13.14
N ARG A 7 47.06 16.28 13.91
CA ARG A 7 46.54 17.09 15.03
C ARG A 7 45.56 18.29 14.86
N ILE A 8 44.44 18.15 15.59
CA ILE A 8 43.82 19.06 16.60
C ILE A 8 42.78 20.11 16.15
N ALA A 9 41.56 20.03 16.74
CA ALA A 9 40.81 21.03 17.53
C ALA A 9 39.33 20.58 17.58
N VAL A 10 38.62 20.28 18.69
CA VAL A 10 38.36 20.91 20.01
C VAL A 10 37.71 22.29 19.95
N GLY A 11 36.47 22.38 20.46
CA GLY A 11 35.73 23.60 20.84
C GLY A 11 34.22 23.45 20.59
N ALA A 12 33.37 23.15 21.59
CA ALA A 12 32.66 24.10 22.50
C ALA A 12 31.68 25.02 21.73
N ALA A 13 30.44 25.34 22.12
CA ALA A 13 29.70 25.37 23.39
C ALA A 13 28.18 25.36 23.05
N ALA A 14 27.33 24.60 23.74
CA ALA A 14 26.49 25.03 24.88
C ALA A 14 25.81 26.41 24.74
N ALA A 15 24.46 26.43 24.67
CA ALA A 15 23.64 27.53 25.18
C ALA A 15 22.18 27.07 25.36
N VAL A 16 21.89 26.57 26.55
CA VAL A 16 20.55 26.45 27.13
C VAL A 16 20.16 27.85 27.64
N PHE A 17 19.04 28.41 27.17
CA PHE A 17 18.47 29.62 27.76
C PHE A 17 17.08 29.31 28.31
N ILE A 18 17.08 28.91 29.57
CA ILE A 18 15.93 28.96 30.47
C ILE A 18 15.80 30.42 30.91
N VAL A 19 14.67 31.05 30.62
CA VAL A 19 14.32 32.35 31.19
C VAL A 19 13.00 32.17 31.95
N VAL A 20 13.13 32.03 33.26
CA VAL A 20 12.06 32.13 34.24
C VAL A 20 11.86 33.62 34.54
N PHE A 21 10.68 34.16 34.26
CA PHE A 21 10.23 35.40 34.90
C PHE A 21 8.85 35.17 35.50
N VAL A 22 8.85 35.05 36.82
CA VAL A 22 7.66 35.14 37.68
C VAL A 22 7.42 36.61 37.96
N ALA A 23 6.23 37.12 37.61
CA ALA A 23 5.74 38.39 38.13
C ALA A 23 4.25 38.23 38.47
N VAL A 24 4.00 38.18 39.78
CA VAL A 24 2.67 38.20 40.41
C VAL A 24 2.22 39.66 40.47
N ILE A 25 1.09 40.00 39.84
CA ILE A 25 0.34 41.23 40.15
C ILE A 25 -1.14 40.87 40.32
N LEU A 26 -1.61 41.09 41.55
CA LEU A 26 -2.97 41.01 42.03
C LEU A 26 -3.72 42.28 41.64
N VAL A 27 -4.79 42.18 40.84
CA VAL A 27 -5.81 43.24 40.70
C VAL A 27 -7.20 42.59 40.70
N MET A 28 -8.02 43.05 41.64
CA MET A 28 -9.42 42.66 41.86
C MET A 28 -10.38 43.60 41.12
N ALA A 29 -11.58 43.06 40.78
CA ALA A 29 -12.89 43.70 40.52
C ALA A 29 -13.40 43.72 39.05
N PRO A 30 -14.73 43.87 38.79
CA PRO A 30 -15.68 42.77 38.72
C PRO A 30 -16.58 42.77 37.46
N GLY A 31 -17.25 41.64 37.20
CA GLY A 31 -18.58 41.59 36.55
C GLY A 31 -18.65 41.83 35.04
N GLY A 32 -18.89 40.76 34.27
CA GLY A 32 -19.22 40.85 32.85
C GLY A 32 -19.33 39.47 32.20
N SER A 33 -20.46 38.81 32.40
CA SER A 33 -20.81 37.54 31.79
C SER A 33 -21.02 37.68 30.28
N ASN A 34 -20.22 36.99 29.47
CA ASN A 34 -20.56 36.64 28.10
C ASN A 34 -20.10 35.19 27.81
N PRO A 35 -21.00 34.25 27.51
CA PRO A 35 -20.59 32.90 27.17
C PRO A 35 -20.04 32.87 25.74
N ARG A 36 -18.76 32.54 25.60
CA ARG A 36 -18.17 32.16 24.32
C ARG A 36 -18.46 30.67 24.09
N PRO A 37 -19.07 30.26 22.96
CA PRO A 37 -19.19 28.85 22.67
C PRO A 37 -17.80 28.27 22.41
N ALA A 38 -17.45 27.24 23.19
CA ALA A 38 -16.37 26.32 22.86
C ALA A 38 -16.79 25.53 21.63
N ALA A 39 -16.28 25.91 20.45
CA ALA A 39 -16.32 25.06 19.27
C ALA A 39 -14.98 24.31 19.22
N THR A 40 -15.03 23.11 19.78
CA THR A 40 -14.05 22.05 19.75
C THR A 40 -13.59 21.78 18.31
N ALA A 41 -12.29 21.81 18.09
CA ALA A 41 -11.69 21.19 16.92
C ALA A 41 -11.87 19.66 17.03
N THR A 42 -12.85 19.12 16.32
CA THR A 42 -12.94 17.68 16.00
C THR A 42 -13.75 17.55 14.72
N THR A 43 -13.08 17.67 13.57
CA THR A 43 -13.57 17.00 12.37
C THR A 43 -12.97 15.61 12.39
N ALA A 44 -13.74 14.71 12.97
CA ALA A 44 -13.56 13.28 12.80
C ALA A 44 -13.45 12.99 11.30
N SER A 45 -12.40 12.26 10.93
CA SER A 45 -12.27 11.59 9.65
C SER A 45 -13.56 10.84 9.36
N VAL A 46 -14.29 11.26 8.33
CA VAL A 46 -15.41 10.50 7.80
C VAL A 46 -14.80 9.24 7.20
N ALA A 47 -14.86 8.15 7.95
CA ALA A 47 -14.69 6.82 7.42
C ALA A 47 -15.90 6.55 6.51
N THR A 48 -15.68 6.66 5.20
CA THR A 48 -16.64 6.17 4.21
C THR A 48 -16.75 4.65 4.37
N PRO A 49 -17.95 4.07 4.57
CA PRO A 49 -18.15 2.63 4.49
C PRO A 49 -17.75 2.14 3.09
N PRO A 50 -17.31 0.88 2.89
CA PRO A 50 -17.10 0.38 1.55
C PRO A 50 -18.46 0.35 0.85
N SER A 51 -18.70 1.33 -0.01
CA SER A 51 -19.81 1.29 -0.94
C SER A 51 -19.52 0.14 -1.89
N GLY A 52 -20.12 -1.03 -1.61
CA GLY A 52 -20.36 -2.05 -2.62
C GLY A 52 -21.28 -1.45 -3.67
N GLN A 53 -20.70 -0.65 -4.56
CA GLN A 53 -21.40 -0.06 -5.67
C GLN A 53 -21.70 -1.18 -6.68
N PRO A 54 -22.87 -1.17 -7.35
CA PRO A 54 -23.24 -2.18 -8.33
C PRO A 54 -22.20 -2.40 -9.43
N ASP A 55 -21.40 -1.39 -9.74
CA ASP A 55 -20.27 -1.46 -10.68
C ASP A 55 -19.12 -2.33 -10.15
N GLN A 56 -18.77 -2.23 -8.87
CA GLN A 56 -17.69 -2.99 -8.26
C GLN A 56 -18.04 -4.46 -8.14
N ALA A 57 -19.28 -4.78 -7.74
CA ALA A 57 -19.76 -6.14 -7.70
C ALA A 57 -19.80 -6.77 -9.11
N ALA A 58 -20.21 -6.00 -10.12
CA ALA A 58 -20.18 -6.44 -11.51
C ALA A 58 -18.75 -6.68 -12.02
N LEU A 59 -17.80 -5.80 -11.70
CA LEU A 59 -16.38 -5.98 -12.04
C LEU A 59 -15.79 -7.23 -11.40
N ILE A 60 -16.09 -7.49 -10.13
CA ILE A 60 -15.63 -8.70 -9.43
C ILE A 60 -16.20 -9.97 -10.10
N ALA A 61 -17.49 -9.96 -10.45
CA ALA A 61 -18.12 -11.08 -11.13
C ALA A 61 -17.50 -11.31 -12.52
N GLN A 62 -17.32 -10.25 -13.31
CA GLN A 62 -16.64 -10.31 -14.61
C GLN A 62 -15.21 -10.83 -14.47
N GLY A 63 -14.46 -10.36 -13.48
CA GLY A 63 -13.09 -10.78 -13.22
C GLY A 63 -12.99 -12.25 -12.84
N LYS A 64 -13.93 -12.75 -12.04
CA LYS A 64 -14.05 -14.17 -11.72
C LYS A 64 -14.28 -15.01 -12.97
N ASP A 65 -15.20 -14.58 -13.82
CA ASP A 65 -15.51 -15.28 -15.07
C ASP A 65 -14.34 -15.27 -16.04
N LEU A 66 -13.66 -14.12 -16.19
CA LEU A 66 -12.43 -14.01 -16.98
C LEU A 66 -11.32 -14.89 -16.44
N ALA A 67 -11.09 -14.91 -15.12
CA ALA A 67 -10.06 -15.75 -14.51
C ALA A 67 -10.30 -17.24 -14.75
N ALA A 68 -11.57 -17.67 -14.82
CA ALA A 68 -11.93 -19.03 -15.20
C ALA A 68 -11.74 -19.29 -16.70
N GLN A 69 -12.24 -18.40 -17.56
CA GLN A 69 -12.19 -18.53 -19.02
C GLN A 69 -10.76 -18.50 -19.58
N LEU A 70 -9.91 -17.64 -19.01
CA LEU A 70 -8.50 -17.49 -19.39
C LEU A 70 -7.60 -18.54 -18.71
N GLY A 71 -8.17 -19.42 -17.88
CA GLY A 71 -7.45 -20.53 -17.25
C GLY A 71 -6.55 -20.12 -16.07
N CYS A 72 -6.66 -18.89 -15.55
CA CYS A 72 -5.81 -18.40 -14.47
C CYS A 72 -5.90 -19.28 -13.21
N ILE A 73 -7.12 -19.74 -12.90
CA ILE A 73 -7.40 -20.58 -11.71
C ILE A 73 -6.81 -21.99 -11.79
N ALA A 74 -6.32 -22.44 -12.95
CA ALA A 74 -5.60 -23.70 -13.07
C ALA A 74 -4.21 -23.62 -12.41
N CYS A 75 -3.63 -22.41 -12.35
CA CYS A 75 -2.31 -22.17 -11.79
C CYS A 75 -2.36 -21.34 -10.50
N HIS A 76 -3.41 -20.56 -10.25
CA HIS A 76 -3.54 -19.74 -9.05
C HIS A 76 -4.76 -20.15 -8.23
N SER A 77 -4.54 -20.54 -6.99
CA SER A 77 -5.64 -20.86 -6.07
C SER A 77 -6.26 -19.59 -5.47
N THR A 78 -7.54 -19.70 -5.12
CA THR A 78 -8.29 -18.65 -4.41
C THR A 78 -8.66 -19.06 -2.99
N ASP A 79 -8.31 -20.28 -2.58
CA ASP A 79 -8.62 -20.87 -1.28
C ASP A 79 -7.39 -20.99 -0.34
N GLY A 80 -6.19 -20.72 -0.87
CA GLY A 80 -4.92 -20.80 -0.15
C GLY A 80 -4.11 -22.06 -0.46
N SER A 81 -4.65 -23.01 -1.23
CA SER A 81 -3.91 -24.22 -1.63
C SER A 81 -2.69 -23.89 -2.50
N SER A 82 -1.62 -24.66 -2.38
CA SER A 82 -0.46 -24.55 -3.26
C SER A 82 -0.70 -25.36 -4.54
N VAL A 83 -0.57 -24.71 -5.69
CA VAL A 83 -0.71 -25.31 -7.02
C VAL A 83 0.55 -25.00 -7.84
N VAL A 84 0.46 -24.37 -9.01
CA VAL A 84 1.61 -24.00 -9.83
C VAL A 84 2.16 -22.62 -9.45
N GLY A 85 1.27 -21.65 -9.25
CA GLY A 85 1.54 -20.26 -8.89
C GLY A 85 1.16 -19.95 -7.45
N PRO A 86 1.49 -18.72 -6.97
CA PRO A 86 1.09 -18.27 -5.65
C PRO A 86 -0.43 -18.14 -5.54
N THR A 87 -0.95 -18.36 -4.34
CA THR A 87 -2.37 -18.11 -4.05
C THR A 87 -2.71 -16.62 -4.10
N TRP A 88 -3.90 -16.31 -4.62
CA TRP A 88 -4.48 -14.96 -4.56
C TRP A 88 -5.24 -14.67 -3.27
N LYS A 89 -5.53 -15.69 -2.47
CA LYS A 89 -6.23 -15.52 -1.20
C LYS A 89 -5.45 -14.59 -0.27
N GLY A 90 -6.08 -13.49 0.13
CA GLY A 90 -5.48 -12.49 1.01
C GLY A 90 -4.26 -11.80 0.40
N LEU A 91 -4.12 -11.78 -0.93
CA LEU A 91 -2.97 -11.16 -1.59
C LEU A 91 -3.02 -9.63 -1.47
N ALA A 92 -4.19 -9.02 -1.68
CA ALA A 92 -4.33 -7.56 -1.66
C ALA A 92 -3.85 -6.94 -0.34
N GLY A 93 -2.87 -6.03 -0.42
CA GLY A 93 -2.27 -5.34 0.70
C GLY A 93 -1.25 -6.16 1.51
N ARG A 94 -0.97 -7.41 1.11
CA ARG A 94 0.05 -8.25 1.75
C ARG A 94 1.46 -7.84 1.30
N GLN A 95 2.44 -7.99 2.20
CA GLN A 95 3.85 -7.90 1.83
C GLN A 95 4.28 -9.17 1.07
N VAL A 96 4.84 -8.98 -0.12
CA VAL A 96 5.33 -10.04 -1.01
C VAL A 96 6.84 -9.90 -1.12
N GLU A 97 7.56 -10.97 -0.78
CA GLU A 97 9.00 -11.08 -1.01
C GLU A 97 9.25 -11.44 -2.48
N LEU A 98 10.18 -10.72 -3.12
CA LEU A 98 10.56 -10.92 -4.50
C LEU A 98 11.83 -11.77 -4.61
N ALA A 99 12.06 -12.35 -5.79
CA ALA A 99 13.21 -13.21 -6.05
C ALA A 99 14.57 -12.50 -5.93
N ASP A 100 14.60 -11.17 -5.98
CA ASP A 100 15.79 -10.34 -5.75
C ASP A 100 16.05 -10.03 -4.26
N GLY A 101 15.19 -10.53 -3.36
CA GLY A 101 15.26 -10.32 -1.91
C GLY A 101 14.61 -9.02 -1.43
N THR A 102 14.01 -8.23 -2.32
CA THR A 102 13.23 -7.05 -1.91
C THR A 102 11.81 -7.45 -1.49
N THR A 103 11.07 -6.51 -0.91
CA THR A 103 9.67 -6.73 -0.51
C THR A 103 8.82 -5.59 -1.03
N VAL A 104 7.67 -5.93 -1.58
CA VAL A 104 6.68 -4.99 -2.11
C VAL A 104 5.31 -5.23 -1.50
N THR A 105 4.50 -4.18 -1.42
CA THR A 105 3.08 -4.32 -1.06
C THR A 105 2.31 -4.75 -2.30
N ALA A 106 1.51 -5.80 -2.20
CA ALA A 106 0.62 -6.23 -3.28
C ALA A 106 -0.62 -5.33 -3.38
N ASP A 107 -0.39 -4.09 -3.80
CA ASP A 107 -1.42 -3.13 -4.15
C ASP A 107 -1.95 -3.35 -5.58
N SER A 108 -2.94 -2.54 -5.99
CA SER A 108 -3.56 -2.63 -7.31
C SER A 108 -2.56 -2.45 -8.46
N ALA A 109 -1.52 -1.62 -8.26
CA ALA A 109 -0.50 -1.36 -9.28
C ALA A 109 0.42 -2.58 -9.46
N TYR A 110 0.86 -3.17 -8.35
CA TYR A 110 1.61 -4.42 -8.35
C TYR A 110 0.81 -5.55 -9.02
N ILE A 111 -0.44 -5.77 -8.61
CA ILE A 111 -1.29 -6.84 -9.16
C ILE A 111 -1.48 -6.63 -10.67
N ARG A 112 -1.75 -5.39 -11.11
CA ARG A 112 -1.90 -5.06 -12.52
C ARG A 112 -0.62 -5.35 -13.31
N GLU A 113 0.53 -4.94 -12.79
CA GLU A 113 1.83 -5.18 -13.41
C GLU A 113 2.16 -6.67 -13.49
N SER A 114 1.92 -7.43 -12.42
CA SER A 114 2.13 -8.88 -12.40
C SER A 114 1.27 -9.65 -13.41
N ILE A 115 0.18 -9.06 -13.91
CA ILE A 115 -0.66 -9.66 -14.96
C ILE A 115 -0.12 -9.32 -16.36
N ILE A 116 0.30 -8.08 -16.61
CA ILE A 116 0.68 -7.61 -17.95
C ILE A 116 2.18 -7.73 -18.25
N ASP A 117 3.02 -7.74 -17.22
CA ASP A 117 4.49 -7.86 -17.28
C ASP A 117 4.98 -8.72 -16.09
N PRO A 118 4.68 -10.04 -16.09
CA PRO A 118 4.85 -10.88 -14.90
C PRO A 118 6.29 -11.05 -14.44
N ASP A 119 7.26 -10.97 -15.36
CA ASP A 119 8.67 -11.19 -15.06
C ASP A 119 9.37 -9.93 -14.51
N LYS A 120 8.67 -8.79 -14.46
CA LYS A 120 9.22 -7.56 -13.91
C LYS A 120 9.41 -7.61 -12.40
N GLN A 121 8.52 -8.29 -11.68
CA GLN A 121 8.58 -8.46 -10.22
C GLN A 121 8.19 -9.89 -9.85
N ILE A 122 9.19 -10.78 -9.87
CA ILE A 122 8.98 -12.22 -9.64
C ILE A 122 8.90 -12.48 -8.15
N VAL A 123 7.85 -13.17 -7.71
CA VAL A 123 7.68 -13.61 -6.32
C VAL A 123 8.78 -14.62 -5.95
N ALA A 124 9.34 -14.50 -4.75
CA ALA A 124 10.35 -15.43 -4.24
C ALA A 124 9.86 -16.89 -4.34
N GLY A 125 10.74 -17.76 -4.85
CA GLY A 125 10.43 -19.18 -5.05
C GLY A 125 9.76 -19.54 -6.38
N PHE A 126 9.40 -18.56 -7.22
CA PHE A 126 8.86 -18.80 -8.56
C PHE A 126 9.89 -18.52 -9.66
N GLN A 127 9.71 -19.15 -10.82
CA GLN A 127 10.63 -19.04 -11.96
C GLN A 127 10.13 -18.00 -12.99
N PRO A 128 11.03 -17.20 -13.60
CA PRO A 128 10.68 -16.32 -14.71
C PRO A 128 10.13 -17.11 -15.91
N GLY A 129 9.33 -16.46 -16.74
CA GLY A 129 8.84 -16.96 -18.03
C GLY A 129 7.62 -17.87 -17.94
N ILE A 130 7.35 -18.50 -16.79
CA ILE A 130 6.17 -19.39 -16.61
C ILE A 130 4.88 -18.58 -16.68
N MET A 131 4.77 -17.50 -15.89
CA MET A 131 3.56 -16.66 -15.89
C MET A 131 3.44 -15.87 -17.20
N THR A 132 4.56 -15.34 -17.72
CA THR A 132 4.60 -14.69 -19.04
C THR A 132 4.06 -15.60 -20.13
N GLY A 133 4.50 -16.87 -20.18
CA GLY A 133 3.99 -17.84 -21.15
C GLY A 133 2.49 -18.15 -20.99
N ALA A 134 1.97 -18.11 -19.76
CA ALA A 134 0.55 -18.32 -19.49
C ALA A 134 -0.33 -17.17 -20.02
N VAL A 135 0.13 -15.93 -19.94
CA VAL A 135 -0.66 -14.74 -20.33
C VAL A 135 -0.35 -14.21 -21.73
N GLN A 136 0.77 -14.60 -22.35
CA GLN A 136 1.25 -14.04 -23.63
C GLN A 136 0.18 -14.04 -24.73
N ASN A 137 -0.53 -15.16 -24.90
CA ASN A 137 -1.56 -15.30 -25.93
C ASN A 137 -2.91 -14.67 -25.54
N GLN A 138 -3.06 -14.26 -24.27
CA GLN A 138 -4.28 -13.68 -23.73
C GLN A 138 -4.17 -12.16 -23.53
N LEU A 139 -2.97 -11.57 -23.70
CA LEU A 139 -2.71 -10.18 -23.37
C LEU A 139 -3.60 -9.18 -24.12
N ALA A 140 -3.95 -9.48 -25.37
CA ALA A 140 -4.91 -8.68 -26.14
C ALA A 140 -6.31 -8.69 -25.49
N THR A 141 -6.79 -9.86 -25.06
CA THR A 141 -8.07 -10.02 -24.35
C THR A 141 -8.02 -9.34 -22.98
N ILE A 142 -6.94 -9.55 -22.22
CA ILE A 142 -6.74 -8.95 -20.89
C ILE A 142 -6.77 -7.41 -20.98
N ASN A 143 -6.14 -6.83 -22.00
CA ASN A 143 -6.08 -5.38 -22.19
C ASN A 143 -7.30 -4.79 -22.94
N SER A 144 -8.32 -5.60 -23.25
CA SER A 144 -9.54 -5.14 -23.91
C SER A 144 -10.56 -4.63 -22.90
N GLY A 145 -11.13 -3.45 -23.17
CA GLY A 145 -12.18 -2.87 -22.33
C GLY A 145 -11.74 -2.72 -20.87
N ASN A 146 -12.53 -3.23 -19.94
CA ASN A 146 -12.29 -3.24 -18.50
C ASN A 146 -11.78 -4.59 -17.98
N ASN A 147 -11.31 -5.51 -18.85
CA ASN A 147 -10.98 -6.88 -18.44
C ASN A 147 -9.84 -6.94 -17.41
N LEU A 148 -8.79 -6.14 -17.60
CA LEU A 148 -7.70 -6.03 -16.63
C LEU A 148 -8.18 -5.49 -15.27
N ASP A 149 -9.02 -4.44 -15.29
CA ASP A 149 -9.58 -3.88 -14.05
C ASP A 149 -10.51 -4.89 -13.35
N ALA A 150 -11.28 -5.66 -14.11
CA ALA A 150 -12.13 -6.73 -13.58
C ALA A 150 -11.29 -7.85 -12.93
N LEU A 151 -10.21 -8.31 -13.58
CA LEU A 151 -9.29 -9.30 -13.02
C LEU A 151 -8.64 -8.79 -11.71
N VAL A 152 -8.15 -7.55 -11.69
CA VAL A 152 -7.59 -6.93 -10.50
C VAL A 152 -8.64 -6.86 -9.38
N ALA A 153 -9.84 -6.36 -9.68
CA ALA A 153 -10.94 -6.28 -8.70
C ALA A 153 -11.30 -7.64 -8.11
N TYR A 154 -11.33 -8.70 -8.93
CA TYR A 154 -11.57 -10.05 -8.46
C TYR A 154 -10.46 -10.51 -7.50
N ILE A 155 -9.19 -10.36 -7.85
CA ILE A 155 -8.05 -10.73 -7.00
C ILE A 155 -8.11 -9.98 -5.66
N GLU A 156 -8.38 -8.68 -5.69
CA GLU A 156 -8.47 -7.85 -4.48
C GLU A 156 -9.63 -8.22 -3.55
N SER A 157 -10.69 -8.79 -4.11
CA SER A 157 -11.85 -9.26 -3.35
C SER A 157 -11.59 -10.54 -2.53
N LEU A 158 -10.51 -11.28 -2.84
CA LEU A 158 -10.17 -12.54 -2.19
C LEU A 158 -9.44 -12.30 -0.87
N LYS A 159 -10.17 -12.44 0.24
CA LYS A 159 -9.67 -12.24 1.61
C LYS A 159 -9.06 -13.49 2.22
#